data_AF-A0A7C1ULQ7-F1
#
_entry.id   AF-A0A7C1ULQ7-F1
#
_cell.length_a   1.000
_cell.length_b   1.000
_cell.length_c   1.000
_cell.angle_alpha   90.00
_cell.angle_beta   90.00
_cell.angle_gamma   90.00
#
_symmetry.space_group_name_H-M   'P 1'
#
loop_
_entity.id
_entity.type
_entity.pdbx_description
1 polymer ?
#
loop_
_entity_poly.entity_id
_entity_poly.type
_entity_poly.pdbx_seq_one_letter_code
_entity_poly.pdbx_strand_id
1 'polypeptide(L)'
;MIDGPTTDEGSLALGSKKFQEGTGRNRSEELAREMAAAACDPKTGLLRDDYAEERPCPLCGAPAGDAKVMFVKFGFHYRRCNACAVSYVSPMLKEDVLLKSYERSEFNDNWMRTLIGDLEQSF
;
A
#
# COMPACT_ATOMS: atom_id res chain seq x y z
N MET A 1 -8.34 -9.85 32.04
CA MET A 1 -9.73 -9.53 31.68
C MET A 1 -9.71 -8.18 31.01
N ILE A 2 -9.76 -8.15 29.67
CA ILE A 2 -10.09 -6.93 28.92
C ILE A 2 -11.49 -7.24 28.39
N ASP A 3 -12.49 -6.89 29.20
CA ASP A 3 -13.90 -7.12 28.88
C ASP A 3 -14.51 -5.82 28.36
N GLY A 4 -14.85 -5.82 27.07
CA GLY A 4 -15.67 -4.83 26.40
C GLY A 4 -15.68 -5.14 24.90
N PRO A 5 -16.85 -5.14 24.20
CA PRO A 5 -16.84 -5.17 22.75
C PRO A 5 -16.12 -3.90 22.29
N THR A 6 -14.97 -4.04 21.64
CA THR A 6 -14.25 -2.91 21.04
C THR A 6 -15.11 -2.37 19.91
N THR A 7 -15.99 -1.43 20.25
CA THR A 7 -16.76 -0.64 19.30
C THR A 7 -15.88 0.27 18.47
N ASP A 8 -14.60 0.42 18.83
CA ASP A 8 -13.59 1.31 18.24
C ASP A 8 -13.08 0.84 16.86
N GLU A 9 -13.63 -0.25 16.31
CA GLU A 9 -13.32 -0.67 14.94
C GLU A 9 -14.57 -0.56 14.06
N GLY A 10 -14.65 0.51 13.26
CA GLY A 10 -15.82 0.79 12.41
C GLY A 10 -16.18 -0.34 11.44
N SER A 11 -15.20 -1.17 11.02
CA SER A 11 -15.46 -2.37 10.21
C SER A 11 -16.22 -3.46 10.98
N LEU A 12 -15.98 -3.62 12.28
CA LEU A 12 -16.71 -4.56 13.13
C LEU A 12 -18.09 -4.00 13.51
N ALA A 13 -18.18 -2.68 13.75
CA ALA A 13 -19.41 -2.03 14.14
C ALA A 13 -20.44 -1.92 13.01
N LEU A 14 -20.00 -1.55 11.80
CA LEU A 14 -20.90 -1.28 10.66
C LEU A 14 -20.89 -2.39 9.61
N GLY A 15 -19.90 -3.29 9.69
CA GLY A 15 -19.56 -4.23 8.62
C GLY A 15 -18.65 -3.57 7.58
N SER A 16 -17.64 -4.32 7.10
CA SER A 16 -16.56 -3.80 6.26
C SER A 16 -17.05 -3.06 5.01
N LYS A 17 -18.09 -3.57 4.33
CA LYS A 17 -18.63 -2.94 3.12
C LYS A 17 -19.20 -1.54 3.42
N LYS A 18 -20.09 -1.44 4.40
CA LYS A 18 -20.75 -0.17 4.75
C LYS A 18 -19.74 0.84 5.27
N PHE A 19 -18.78 0.38 6.06
CA PHE A 19 -17.71 1.23 6.57
C PHE A 19 -16.85 1.78 5.43
N GLN A 20 -16.37 0.94 4.51
CA GLN A 20 -15.55 1.38 3.39
C GLN A 20 -16.29 2.34 2.44
N GLU A 21 -17.55 2.06 2.14
CA GLU A 21 -18.41 2.94 1.34
C GLU A 21 -18.65 4.28 2.05
N GLY A 22 -18.98 4.24 3.35
CA GLY A 22 -19.29 5.43 4.14
C GLY A 22 -18.10 6.35 4.36
N THR A 23 -16.89 5.81 4.49
CA THR A 23 -15.67 6.61 4.65
C THR A 23 -15.03 7.01 3.32
N GLY A 24 -15.56 6.52 2.18
CA GLY A 24 -15.01 6.82 0.85
C GLY A 24 -13.74 6.05 0.47
N ARG A 25 -13.40 4.96 1.18
CA ARG A 25 -12.17 4.17 0.94
C ARG A 25 -12.13 3.50 -0.42
N ASN A 26 -13.29 3.21 -1.01
CA ASN A 26 -13.37 2.67 -2.37
C ASN A 26 -12.71 3.62 -3.37
N ARG A 27 -12.93 4.94 -3.21
CA ARG A 27 -12.28 5.95 -4.05
C ARG A 27 -10.78 6.01 -3.81
N SER A 28 -10.33 5.87 -2.55
CA SER A 28 -8.90 5.79 -2.24
C SER A 28 -8.23 4.61 -2.93
N GLU A 29 -8.91 3.46 -3.00
CA GLU A 29 -8.38 2.27 -3.67
C GLU A 29 -8.25 2.46 -5.19
N GLU A 30 -9.23 3.09 -5.83
CA GLU A 30 -9.15 3.45 -7.26
C GLU A 30 -7.98 4.40 -7.52
N LEU A 31 -7.85 5.46 -6.72
CA LEU A 31 -6.78 6.45 -6.84
C LEU A 31 -5.39 5.83 -6.60
N ALA A 32 -5.28 4.88 -5.67
CA ALA A 32 -4.04 4.13 -5.46
C ALA A 32 -3.66 3.29 -6.69
N ARG A 33 -4.65 2.67 -7.36
CA ARG A 33 -4.43 1.91 -8.60
C ARG A 33 -3.97 2.81 -9.73
N GLU A 34 -4.61 3.97 -9.91
CA GLU A 34 -4.25 4.95 -10.92
C GLU A 34 -2.83 5.50 -10.70
N MET A 35 -2.51 5.88 -9.45
CA MET A 35 -1.19 6.36 -9.07
C MET A 35 -0.10 5.30 -9.33
N ALA A 36 -0.36 4.04 -8.97
CA ALA A 36 0.59 2.97 -9.20
C ALA A 36 0.75 2.66 -10.69
N ALA A 37 -0.34 2.69 -11.47
CA ALA A 37 -0.31 2.46 -12.91
C ALA A 37 0.58 3.50 -13.63
N ALA A 38 0.61 4.76 -13.16
CA ALA A 38 1.49 5.80 -13.72
C ALA A 38 2.99 5.49 -13.56
N ALA A 39 3.37 4.66 -12.59
CA ALA A 39 4.74 4.21 -12.37
C ALA A 39 5.07 2.87 -13.05
N CYS A 40 4.09 2.21 -13.68
CA CYS A 40 4.24 0.91 -14.30
C CYS A 40 4.48 1.01 -15.82
N ASP A 41 5.19 0.04 -16.37
CA ASP A 41 5.28 -0.16 -17.81
C ASP A 41 3.93 -0.72 -18.31
N PRO A 42 3.28 -0.09 -19.32
CA PRO A 42 1.95 -0.48 -19.76
C PRO A 42 1.90 -1.84 -20.48
N LYS A 43 3.03 -2.37 -20.94
CA LYS A 43 3.12 -3.68 -21.60
C LYS A 43 3.27 -4.80 -20.58
N THR A 44 4.10 -4.61 -19.55
CA THR A 44 4.40 -5.65 -18.56
C THR A 44 3.52 -5.56 -17.32
N GLY A 45 2.97 -4.37 -17.02
CA GLY A 45 2.26 -4.09 -15.78
C GLY A 45 3.18 -4.05 -14.55
N LEU A 46 4.50 -4.07 -14.74
CA LEU A 46 5.51 -4.00 -13.68
C LEU A 46 6.05 -2.57 -13.52
N LEU A 47 6.62 -2.29 -12.35
CA LEU A 47 7.29 -1.00 -12.11
C LEU A 47 8.35 -0.72 -13.18
N ARG A 48 8.40 0.50 -13.69
CA ARG A 48 9.41 0.89 -14.68
C ARG A 48 10.79 0.96 -14.03
N ASP A 49 11.81 0.44 -14.70
CA ASP A 49 13.19 0.43 -14.21
C ASP A 49 13.73 1.81 -13.89
N ASP A 50 13.29 2.85 -14.62
CA ASP A 50 13.73 4.23 -14.37
C ASP A 50 13.10 4.85 -13.11
N TYR A 51 12.01 4.28 -12.61
CA TYR A 51 11.30 4.72 -11.39
C TYR A 51 11.63 3.82 -10.19
N ALA A 52 12.29 2.69 -10.46
CA ALA A 52 12.53 1.63 -9.52
C ALA A 52 13.95 1.65 -8.96
N GLU A 53 14.11 1.24 -7.72
CA GLU A 53 15.39 0.83 -7.16
C GLU A 53 15.26 -0.51 -6.43
N GLU A 54 16.26 -1.37 -6.60
CA GLU A 54 16.30 -2.64 -5.89
C GLU A 54 16.75 -2.40 -4.45
N ARG A 55 15.98 -2.91 -3.49
CA ARG A 55 16.33 -2.87 -2.08
C ARG A 55 16.65 -4.29 -1.57
N PRO A 56 17.77 -4.49 -0.85
CA PRO A 56 18.03 -5.75 -0.15
C PRO A 56 16.98 -6.02 0.93
N CYS A 57 17.00 -7.22 1.50
CA CYS A 57 16.13 -7.59 2.61
C CYS A 57 16.29 -6.58 3.76
N PRO A 58 15.21 -5.89 4.20
CA PRO A 58 15.32 -4.84 5.21
C PRO A 58 15.62 -5.38 6.62
N LEU A 59 15.49 -6.69 6.83
CA LEU A 59 15.75 -7.31 8.13
C LEU A 59 17.17 -7.88 8.25
N CYS A 60 17.63 -8.63 7.24
CA CYS A 60 18.91 -9.34 7.31
C CYS A 60 19.94 -8.91 6.26
N GLY A 61 19.61 -7.95 5.39
CA GLY A 61 20.52 -7.41 4.37
C GLY A 61 20.81 -8.33 3.18
N ALA A 62 20.18 -9.50 3.08
CA ALA A 62 20.36 -10.41 1.94
C ALA A 62 19.99 -9.72 0.61
N PRO A 63 20.71 -9.97 -0.50
CA PRO A 63 20.39 -9.40 -1.81
C PRO A 63 18.95 -9.68 -2.22
N ALA A 64 18.31 -8.78 -2.98
CA ALA A 64 16.91 -8.97 -3.34
C ALA A 64 16.68 -10.12 -4.34
N GLY A 65 17.72 -10.47 -5.11
CA GLY A 65 17.77 -11.69 -5.92
C GLY A 65 17.64 -12.98 -5.11
N ASP A 66 18.03 -12.97 -3.83
CA ASP A 66 17.95 -14.13 -2.91
C ASP A 66 16.58 -14.23 -2.20
N ALA A 67 15.53 -13.76 -2.85
CA ALA A 67 14.17 -13.79 -2.35
C ALA A 67 13.20 -14.34 -3.40
N LYS A 68 12.20 -15.09 -2.93
CA LYS A 68 11.13 -15.61 -3.78
C LYS A 68 10.07 -14.54 -4.00
N VAL A 69 9.70 -14.27 -5.25
CA VAL A 69 8.49 -13.47 -5.56
C VAL A 69 7.26 -14.28 -5.17
N MET A 70 6.44 -13.74 -4.28
CA MET A 70 5.22 -14.38 -3.78
C MET A 70 4.02 -14.00 -4.64
N PHE A 71 3.88 -12.71 -4.96
CA PHE A 71 2.85 -12.18 -5.85
C PHE A 71 3.24 -10.78 -6.34
N VAL A 72 2.51 -10.29 -7.33
CA VAL A 72 2.62 -8.91 -7.83
C VAL A 72 1.34 -8.17 -7.49
N LYS A 73 1.45 -6.98 -6.90
CA LYS A 73 0.30 -6.09 -6.63
C LYS A 73 0.67 -4.69 -7.08
N PHE A 74 -0.16 -4.13 -7.96
CA PHE A 74 0.05 -2.79 -8.54
C PHE A 74 1.45 -2.59 -9.15
N GLY A 75 1.96 -3.62 -9.82
CA GLY A 75 3.30 -3.63 -10.43
C GLY A 75 4.47 -3.84 -9.47
N PHE A 76 4.22 -3.92 -8.16
CA PHE A 76 5.23 -4.18 -7.15
C PHE A 76 5.37 -5.67 -6.86
N HIS A 77 6.61 -6.17 -6.85
CA HIS A 77 6.92 -7.53 -6.42
C HIS A 77 6.92 -7.61 -4.89
N TYR A 78 5.99 -8.38 -4.35
CA TYR A 78 6.01 -8.78 -2.95
C TYR A 78 6.84 -10.05 -2.83
N ARG A 79 7.98 -9.94 -2.16
CA ARG A 79 8.97 -11.01 -2.02
C ARG A 79 8.98 -11.57 -0.61
N ARG A 80 9.46 -12.80 -0.48
CA ARG A 80 9.83 -13.44 0.80
C ARG A 80 11.32 -13.78 0.76
N CYS A 81 12.09 -13.23 1.71
CA CYS A 81 13.52 -13.48 1.83
C CYS A 81 13.80 -14.97 2.10
N ASN A 82 14.73 -15.59 1.37
CA ASN A 82 15.07 -17.00 1.62
C ASN A 82 15.90 -17.19 2.90
N ALA A 83 16.67 -16.18 3.31
CA ALA A 83 17.49 -16.24 4.53
C ALA A 83 16.72 -16.09 5.84
N CYS A 84 15.89 -15.04 5.99
CA CYS A 84 15.18 -14.74 7.26
C CYS A 84 13.65 -14.83 7.17
N ALA A 85 13.11 -15.25 6.02
CA ALA A 85 11.68 -15.42 5.78
C ALA A 85 10.80 -14.15 5.87
N VAL A 86 11.38 -12.96 6.06
CA VAL A 86 10.62 -11.70 6.06
C VAL A 86 9.99 -11.44 4.68
N SER A 87 8.77 -10.93 4.68
CA SER A 87 8.09 -10.46 3.47
C SER A 87 8.35 -8.97 3.27
N TYR A 88 8.69 -8.56 2.06
CA TYR A 88 9.00 -7.16 1.74
C TYR A 88 8.78 -6.87 0.25
N VAL A 89 8.64 -5.59 -0.09
CA VAL A 89 8.57 -5.14 -1.48
C VAL A 89 9.98 -4.84 -1.98
N SER A 90 10.31 -5.36 -3.17
CA SER A 90 11.52 -5.01 -3.93
C SER A 90 11.35 -5.45 -5.39
N PRO A 91 11.62 -4.62 -6.41
CA PRO A 91 12.08 -3.24 -6.30
C PRO A 91 11.02 -2.30 -5.68
N MET A 92 11.47 -1.17 -5.16
CA MET A 92 10.63 -0.09 -4.63
C MET A 92 10.75 1.16 -5.52
N LEU A 93 9.85 2.11 -5.34
CA LEU A 93 10.01 3.43 -5.96
C LEU A 93 11.26 4.12 -5.42
N LYS A 94 12.00 4.79 -6.30
CA LYS A 94 13.02 5.76 -5.88
C LYS A 94 12.38 6.83 -5.01
N GLU A 95 13.12 7.30 -4.01
CA GLU A 95 12.62 8.28 -3.04
C GLU A 95 12.03 9.53 -3.70
N ASP A 96 12.70 10.09 -4.72
CA ASP A 96 12.22 11.29 -5.39
C ASP A 96 10.90 11.06 -6.15
N VAL A 97 10.70 9.87 -6.72
CA VAL A 97 9.45 9.47 -7.38
C VAL A 97 8.35 9.29 -6.34
N LEU A 98 8.67 8.67 -5.20
CA LEU A 98 7.74 8.49 -4.09
C LEU A 98 7.29 9.83 -3.49
N LEU A 99 8.20 10.76 -3.22
CA LEU A 99 7.86 12.07 -2.68
C LEU A 99 6.96 12.86 -3.64
N LYS A 100 7.28 12.84 -4.94
CA LYS A 100 6.43 13.48 -5.97
C LYS A 100 5.02 12.90 -6.01
N SER A 101 4.85 11.59 -5.76
CA SER A 101 3.52 10.97 -5.74
C SER A 101 2.70 11.36 -4.50
N TYR A 102 3.35 11.65 -3.36
CA TYR A 102 2.66 12.15 -2.16
C TYR A 102 2.32 13.64 -2.23
N GLU A 103 3.25 14.49 -2.67
CA GLU A 103 3.10 15.96 -2.62
C GLU A 103 1.96 16.49 -3.50
N ARG A 104 1.56 15.76 -4.54
CA ARG A 104 0.63 16.24 -5.57
C ARG A 104 -0.34 15.16 -6.07
N SER A 105 -0.92 14.36 -5.18
CA SER A 105 -1.92 13.35 -5.59
C SER A 105 -3.29 13.57 -4.98
N GLU A 106 -4.30 13.43 -5.84
CA GLU A 106 -5.70 13.28 -5.43
C GLU A 106 -5.86 12.09 -4.46
N PHE A 107 -5.01 11.05 -4.61
CA PHE A 107 -4.93 9.95 -3.66
C PHE A 107 -4.66 10.44 -2.23
N ASN A 108 -3.60 11.24 -2.03
CA ASN A 108 -3.24 11.73 -0.70
C ASN A 108 -4.34 12.63 -0.13
N ASP A 109 -4.91 13.53 -0.94
CA ASP A 109 -6.02 14.39 -0.52
C ASP A 109 -7.26 13.57 -0.10
N ASN A 110 -7.62 12.55 -0.88
CA ASN A 110 -8.74 11.67 -0.60
C ASN A 110 -8.49 10.81 0.65
N TRP A 111 -7.27 10.30 0.81
CA TRP A 111 -6.89 9.53 1.99
C TRP A 111 -6.92 10.38 3.26
N MET A 112 -6.43 11.61 3.20
CA MET A 112 -6.51 12.54 4.33
C MET A 112 -7.96 12.84 4.71
N ARG A 113 -8.85 13.10 3.74
CA ARG A 113 -10.29 13.29 4.00
C ARG A 113 -10.95 12.07 4.62
N THR A 114 -10.56 10.87 4.20
CA THR A 114 -11.02 9.60 4.80
C THR A 114 -10.62 9.54 6.27
N LEU A 115 -9.34 9.79 6.58
CA LEU A 115 -8.82 9.67 7.94
C LEU A 115 -9.39 10.70 8.91
N ILE A 116 -9.60 11.94 8.47
CA ILE A 116 -10.12 13.01 9.34
C ILE A 116 -11.65 13.13 9.32
N GLY A 117 -12.33 12.29 8.53
CA GLY A 117 -13.78 12.35 8.36
C GLY A 117 -14.54 11.86 9.60
N ASP A 118 -15.70 12.47 9.87
CA ASP A 118 -16.49 12.21 11.07
C ASP A 118 -16.81 10.72 11.30
N LEU A 119 -17.08 9.97 10.22
CA LEU A 119 -17.39 8.55 10.32
C LEU A 119 -16.16 7.73 10.76
N GLU A 120 -14.97 8.06 10.28
CA GLU A 120 -13.74 7.40 10.73
C GLU A 120 -13.47 7.72 12.19
N GLN A 121 -13.59 9.00 12.56
CA GLN A 121 -13.29 9.51 13.90
C GLN A 121 -14.36 9.14 14.95
N SER A 122 -15.47 8.53 14.53
CA SER A 122 -16.51 8.03 15.44
C SER A 122 -16.23 6.65 16.04
N PHE A 123 -15.14 6.01 15.61
CA PHE A 123 -14.62 4.73 16.09
C PHE A 123 -13.17 4.93 16.53
#